data_AF-A0A9X4SFV6-F1
#
_entry.id   AF-A0A9X4SFV6-F1
#
_cell.length_a   1.000
_cell.length_b   1.000
_cell.length_c   1.000
_cell.angle_alpha   90.00
_cell.angle_beta   90.00
_cell.angle_gamma   90.00
#
_symmetry.space_group_name_H-M   'P 1'
#
loop_
_entity.id
_entity.type
_entity.pdbx_description
1 polymer ?
#
loop_
_entity_poly.entity_id
_entity_poly.type
_entity_poly.pdbx_seq_one_letter_code
_entity_poly.pdbx_strand_id
1 'polypeptide(L)'
;MAKGKYEEWLTAEGLILLEGWARDGLTDEQIAKNIGIKRPTLYEWKKRHPDISDALKKGKAVIDYEVENALLKNALEGDTTAQIFWLKNRRADMWRNKVETNQKQQNRLLEAQADAAVAKAKILADSANKLSGNIKNNELLKALVEVPIVEKDEGDSL
;
A
#
# COMPACT_ATOMS: atom_id res chain seq x y z
N MET A 1 -22.32 -31.40 -3.67
CA MET A 1 -21.87 -29.99 -3.51
C MET A 1 -22.20 -29.26 -4.80
N ALA A 2 -22.76 -28.05 -4.72
CA ALA A 2 -22.97 -27.25 -5.93
C ALA A 2 -21.60 -26.86 -6.51
N LYS A 3 -21.32 -27.28 -7.75
CA LYS A 3 -20.11 -26.87 -8.46
C LYS A 3 -20.16 -25.37 -8.67
N GLY A 4 -19.04 -24.70 -8.40
CA GLY A 4 -18.94 -23.28 -8.65
C GLY A 4 -18.85 -23.04 -10.16
N LYS A 5 -19.56 -22.04 -10.69
CA LYS A 5 -19.56 -21.72 -12.13
C LYS A 5 -18.14 -21.52 -12.70
N TYR A 6 -17.16 -21.15 -11.87
CA TYR A 6 -15.75 -21.03 -12.27
C TYR A 6 -15.13 -22.33 -12.80
N GLU A 7 -15.63 -23.50 -12.39
CA GLU A 7 -15.08 -24.78 -12.83
C GLU A 7 -15.20 -24.95 -14.36
N GLU A 8 -16.28 -24.45 -14.96
CA GLU A 8 -16.49 -24.43 -16.42
C GLU A 8 -15.49 -23.50 -17.12
N TRP A 9 -15.01 -22.47 -16.43
CA TRP A 9 -14.07 -21.48 -16.96
C TRP A 9 -12.61 -21.83 -16.66
N LEU A 10 -12.35 -22.96 -15.98
CA LEU A 10 -11.03 -23.56 -15.80
C LEU A 10 -10.75 -24.69 -16.80
N THR A 11 -11.72 -25.06 -17.64
CA THR A 11 -11.47 -26.01 -18.72
C THR A 11 -10.67 -25.36 -19.84
N ALA A 12 -10.06 -26.18 -20.71
CA ALA A 12 -9.31 -25.68 -21.86
C ALA A 12 -10.19 -24.78 -22.75
N GLU A 13 -11.44 -25.17 -23.00
CA GLU A 13 -12.39 -24.41 -23.81
C GLU A 13 -12.76 -23.08 -23.13
N GLY A 14 -13.02 -23.09 -21.82
CA GLY A 14 -13.33 -21.88 -21.06
C GLY A 14 -12.19 -20.87 -21.08
N LEU A 15 -10.95 -21.34 -20.89
CA LEU A 15 -9.75 -20.50 -20.97
C LEU A 15 -9.52 -19.94 -22.37
N ILE A 16 -9.75 -20.73 -23.43
CA ILE A 16 -9.68 -20.28 -24.82
C ILE A 16 -10.68 -19.16 -25.09
N LEU A 17 -11.92 -19.30 -24.61
CA LEU A 17 -12.94 -18.25 -24.76
C LEU A 17 -12.57 -16.96 -24.03
N LEU A 18 -12.04 -17.06 -22.81
CA LEU A 18 -11.58 -15.89 -22.04
C LEU A 18 -10.42 -15.18 -22.74
N GLU A 19 -9.43 -15.93 -23.21
CA GLU A 19 -8.31 -15.38 -23.99
C GLU A 19 -8.81 -14.70 -25.27
N GLY A 20 -9.73 -15.34 -25.99
CA GLY A 20 -10.35 -14.80 -27.21
C GLY A 20 -11.07 -13.48 -26.96
N TRP A 21 -11.95 -13.42 -25.96
CA TRP A 21 -12.63 -12.18 -25.60
C TRP A 21 -11.70 -11.06 -25.15
N ALA A 22 -10.65 -11.41 -24.40
CA ALA A 22 -9.63 -10.44 -24.01
C ALA A 22 -8.87 -9.89 -25.22
N ARG A 23 -8.54 -10.75 -26.19
CA ARG A 23 -7.91 -10.36 -27.46
C ARG A 23 -8.82 -9.47 -28.31
N ASP A 24 -10.12 -9.71 -28.30
CA ASP A 24 -11.10 -8.87 -29.00
C ASP A 24 -11.34 -7.52 -28.31
N GLY A 25 -10.61 -7.23 -27.21
CA GLY A 25 -10.65 -5.95 -26.51
C GLY A 25 -11.80 -5.81 -25.51
N LEU A 26 -12.46 -6.91 -25.13
CA LEU A 26 -13.55 -6.83 -24.15
C LEU A 26 -13.02 -6.47 -22.76
N THR A 27 -13.75 -5.59 -22.08
CA THR A 27 -13.51 -5.24 -20.69
C THR A 27 -13.91 -6.36 -19.74
N ASP A 28 -13.32 -6.40 -18.55
CA ASP A 28 -13.70 -7.36 -17.50
C ASP A 28 -15.21 -7.29 -17.15
N GLU A 29 -15.86 -6.12 -17.33
CA GLU A 29 -17.31 -5.96 -17.16
C GLU A 29 -18.10 -6.71 -18.24
N GLN A 30 -17.71 -6.55 -19.51
CA GLN A 30 -18.35 -7.24 -20.64
C GLN A 30 -18.11 -8.75 -20.57
N ILE A 31 -16.91 -9.17 -20.19
CA ILE A 31 -16.58 -10.58 -19.98
C ILE A 31 -17.44 -11.16 -18.85
N ALA A 32 -17.54 -10.49 -17.71
CA ALA A 32 -18.40 -10.93 -16.61
C ALA A 32 -19.87 -11.04 -17.05
N LYS A 33 -20.35 -10.07 -17.86
CA LYS A 33 -21.70 -10.11 -18.44
C LYS A 33 -21.89 -11.31 -19.38
N ASN A 34 -20.93 -11.61 -20.25
CA ASN A 34 -20.98 -12.76 -21.17
C ASN A 34 -21.01 -14.09 -20.41
N ILE A 35 -20.24 -14.19 -19.33
CA ILE A 35 -20.27 -15.34 -18.43
C ILE A 35 -21.61 -15.42 -17.69
N GLY A 36 -22.29 -14.29 -17.45
CA GLY A 36 -23.50 -14.20 -16.64
C GLY A 36 -23.19 -14.17 -15.14
N ILE A 37 -22.15 -13.42 -14.75
CA ILE A 37 -21.77 -13.14 -13.36
C ILE A 37 -21.57 -11.64 -13.17
N LYS A 38 -21.49 -11.19 -11.92
CA LYS A 38 -21.13 -9.79 -11.62
C LYS A 38 -19.62 -9.60 -11.74
N ARG A 39 -19.16 -8.42 -12.15
CA ARG A 39 -17.74 -8.06 -12.24
C ARG A 39 -16.90 -8.39 -10.99
N PRO A 40 -17.36 -8.14 -9.74
CA PRO A 40 -16.58 -8.50 -8.56
C PRO A 40 -16.34 -10.01 -8.44
N THR A 41 -17.29 -10.84 -8.93
CA THR A 41 -17.13 -12.29 -8.95
C THR A 41 -15.98 -12.70 -9.89
N LEU A 42 -15.90 -12.09 -11.08
CA LEU A 42 -14.78 -12.32 -11.99
C LEU A 42 -13.45 -11.87 -11.38
N TYR A 43 -13.44 -10.77 -10.63
CA TYR A 43 -12.24 -10.31 -9.92
C TYR A 43 -11.75 -11.34 -8.89
N GLU A 44 -12.66 -11.89 -8.08
CA GLU A 44 -12.33 -12.96 -7.14
C GLU A 44 -11.85 -14.24 -7.84
N TRP A 45 -12.42 -14.58 -9.00
CA TRP A 45 -11.95 -15.72 -9.79
C TRP A 45 -10.50 -15.54 -10.25
N LYS A 46 -10.16 -14.37 -10.81
CA LYS A 46 -8.80 -14.04 -11.24
C LYS A 46 -7.79 -14.08 -10.09
N LYS A 47 -8.24 -13.77 -8.87
CA LYS A 47 -7.40 -13.82 -7.66
C LYS A 47 -7.17 -15.26 -7.18
N ARG A 48 -8.20 -16.09 -7.21
CA ARG A 48 -8.17 -17.47 -6.69
C ARG A 48 -7.66 -18.49 -7.71
N HIS A 49 -7.76 -18.18 -8.99
CA HIS A 49 -7.42 -19.08 -10.09
C HIS A 49 -6.51 -18.37 -11.09
N PRO A 50 -5.18 -18.55 -10.97
CA PRO A 50 -4.20 -17.91 -11.85
C PRO A 50 -4.44 -18.19 -13.34
N ASP A 51 -4.92 -19.38 -13.71
CA ASP A 51 -5.15 -19.76 -15.11
C ASP A 51 -6.12 -18.81 -15.83
N ILE A 52 -7.22 -18.41 -15.16
CA ILE A 52 -8.18 -17.42 -15.68
C ILE A 52 -7.50 -16.06 -15.86
N SER A 53 -6.68 -15.66 -14.88
CA SER A 53 -5.94 -14.39 -14.94
C SER A 53 -4.94 -14.39 -16.10
N ASP A 54 -4.24 -15.50 -16.31
CA ASP A 54 -3.19 -15.62 -17.30
C ASP A 54 -3.77 -15.72 -18.72
N ALA A 55 -4.87 -16.44 -18.93
CA ALA A 55 -5.61 -16.44 -20.19
C ALA A 55 -6.06 -15.01 -20.58
N LEU A 56 -6.62 -14.25 -19.63
CA LEU A 56 -7.05 -12.87 -19.87
C LEU A 56 -5.87 -11.92 -20.16
N LYS A 57 -4.74 -12.07 -19.45
CA LYS A 57 -3.54 -11.25 -19.71
C LYS A 57 -2.94 -11.56 -21.08
N LYS A 58 -2.87 -12.84 -21.44
CA LYS A 58 -2.32 -13.29 -22.72
C LYS A 58 -3.13 -12.73 -23.89
N GLY A 59 -4.46 -12.75 -23.80
CA GLY A 59 -5.32 -12.13 -24.80
C GLY A 59 -5.09 -10.62 -24.92
N LYS A 60 -4.97 -9.91 -23.78
CA LYS A 60 -4.74 -8.45 -23.76
C LYS A 60 -3.42 -8.03 -24.37
N ALA A 61 -2.35 -8.82 -24.21
CA ALA A 61 -1.05 -8.48 -24.77
C ALA A 61 -1.10 -8.29 -26.30
N VAL A 62 -1.90 -9.08 -27.02
CA VAL A 62 -2.02 -8.98 -28.48
C VAL A 62 -2.65 -7.64 -28.89
N ILE A 63 -3.79 -7.29 -28.27
CA ILE A 63 -4.47 -6.04 -28.59
C ILE A 63 -3.67 -4.82 -28.12
N ASP A 64 -2.95 -4.92 -27.00
CA ASP A 64 -2.03 -3.87 -26.54
C ASP A 64 -0.98 -3.57 -27.62
N TYR A 65 -0.36 -4.61 -28.22
CA TYR A 65 0.57 -4.44 -29.34
C TYR A 65 -0.06 -3.79 -30.58
N GLU A 66 -1.30 -4.17 -30.94
CA GLU A 66 -2.00 -3.56 -32.07
C GLU A 66 -2.30 -2.07 -31.83
N VAL A 67 -2.72 -1.73 -30.61
CA VAL A 67 -2.94 -0.33 -30.19
C VAL A 67 -1.64 0.46 -30.21
N GLU A 68 -0.53 -0.11 -29.73
CA GLU A 68 0.80 0.51 -29.80
C GLU A 68 1.23 0.80 -31.23
N ASN A 69 1.01 -0.16 -32.15
CA ASN A 69 1.31 0.03 -33.57
C ASN A 69 0.47 1.13 -34.21
N ALA A 70 -0.83 1.17 -33.91
CA ALA A 70 -1.73 2.23 -34.38
C ALA A 70 -1.34 3.61 -33.83
N LEU A 71 -0.99 3.69 -32.54
CA LEU A 71 -0.50 4.90 -31.90
C LEU A 71 0.78 5.40 -32.59
N LEU A 72 1.74 4.51 -32.84
CA LEU A 72 2.98 4.85 -33.55
C LEU A 72 2.68 5.39 -34.95
N LYS A 73 1.81 4.72 -35.72
CA LYS A 73 1.42 5.17 -37.05
C LYS A 73 0.84 6.59 -37.01
N ASN A 74 -0.13 6.84 -36.14
CA ASN A 74 -0.75 8.17 -36.01
C ASN A 74 0.28 9.24 -35.60
N ALA A 75 1.20 8.89 -34.70
CA ALA A 75 2.28 9.79 -34.30
C ALA A 75 3.21 10.15 -35.48
N LEU A 76 3.54 9.18 -36.34
CA LEU A 76 4.35 9.40 -37.55
C LEU A 76 3.60 10.22 -38.61
N GLU A 77 2.28 10.13 -38.66
CA GLU A 77 1.42 10.92 -39.55
C GLU A 77 1.22 12.38 -39.07
N GLY A 78 1.74 12.74 -37.90
CA GLY A 78 1.73 14.12 -37.40
C GLY A 78 0.70 14.40 -36.30
N ASP A 79 0.00 13.38 -35.79
CA ASP A 79 -0.88 13.57 -34.63
C ASP A 79 -0.05 13.93 -33.39
N THR A 80 -0.13 15.20 -32.98
CA THR A 80 0.63 15.74 -31.86
C THR A 80 0.28 15.07 -30.53
N THR A 81 -0.96 14.62 -30.35
CA THR A 81 -1.38 13.91 -29.13
C THR A 81 -0.75 12.52 -29.09
N ALA A 82 -0.78 11.78 -30.20
CA ALA A 82 -0.13 10.48 -30.34
C ALA A 82 1.40 10.60 -30.14
N GLN A 83 2.03 11.65 -30.69
CA GLN A 83 3.45 11.96 -30.46
C GLN A 83 3.76 12.21 -28.98
N ILE A 84 2.94 13.00 -28.28
CA ILE A 84 3.09 13.25 -26.84
C ILE A 84 2.99 11.93 -26.05
N PHE A 85 1.97 11.11 -26.32
CA PHE A 85 1.82 9.81 -25.64
C PHE A 85 2.99 8.87 -25.93
N TRP A 86 3.44 8.80 -27.18
CA TRP A 86 4.59 7.98 -27.58
C TRP A 86 5.87 8.39 -26.84
N LEU A 87 6.16 9.70 -26.77
CA LEU A 87 7.33 10.23 -26.05
C LEU A 87 7.25 9.96 -24.55
N LYS A 88 6.07 10.11 -23.93
CA LYS A 88 5.85 9.80 -22.51
C LYS A 88 6.08 8.32 -22.18
N ASN A 89 5.73 7.41 -23.09
CA ASN A 89 5.93 5.97 -22.88
C ASN A 89 7.37 5.52 -23.15
N ARG A 90 8.01 5.97 -24.25
CA ARG A 90 9.35 5.51 -24.67
C ARG A 90 10.52 6.28 -24.06
N ARG A 91 10.31 7.53 -23.66
CA ARG A 91 11.31 8.40 -23.01
C ARG A 91 10.77 8.96 -21.70
N ALA A 92 10.25 8.07 -20.88
CA ALA A 92 9.62 8.43 -19.61
C ALA A 92 10.60 9.16 -18.67
N ASP A 93 11.88 8.87 -18.73
CA ASP A 93 12.95 9.58 -18.00
C ASP A 93 13.04 11.08 -18.38
N MET A 94 12.78 11.42 -19.64
CA MET A 94 12.84 12.79 -20.16
C MET A 94 11.50 13.52 -20.10
N TRP A 95 10.38 12.79 -20.24
CA TRP A 95 9.05 13.37 -20.45
C TRP A 95 8.03 13.09 -19.33
N ARG A 96 8.36 12.27 -18.33
CA ARG A 96 7.54 12.13 -17.12
C ARG A 96 7.72 13.38 -16.27
N ASN A 97 6.60 14.00 -15.87
CA ASN A 97 6.60 15.21 -15.05
C ASN A 97 7.45 15.04 -13.77
N LYS A 98 8.66 15.61 -13.78
CA LYS A 98 9.67 15.46 -12.71
C LYS A 98 9.28 16.16 -11.40
N VAL A 99 8.37 17.13 -11.48
CA VAL A 99 7.90 17.97 -10.37
C VAL A 99 7.17 17.14 -9.30
N GLU A 100 6.29 16.20 -9.69
CA GLU A 100 5.55 15.38 -8.73
C GLU A 100 6.44 14.42 -7.94
N THR A 101 7.46 13.85 -8.58
CA THR A 101 8.40 12.92 -7.95
C THR A 101 9.25 13.61 -6.89
N ASN A 102 9.73 14.82 -7.17
CA ASN A 102 10.52 15.59 -6.22
C ASN A 102 9.67 16.03 -5.02
N GLN A 103 8.44 16.51 -5.26
CA GLN A 103 7.54 16.91 -4.17
C GLN A 103 7.16 15.70 -3.29
N LYS A 104 6.85 14.55 -3.88
CA LYS A 104 6.54 13.32 -3.13
C LYS A 104 7.75 12.79 -2.35
N GLN A 105 8.97 12.98 -2.86
CA GLN A 105 10.20 12.62 -2.12
C GLN A 105 10.47 13.59 -0.98
N GLN A 106 10.31 14.88 -1.22
CA GLN A 106 10.48 15.93 -0.21
C GLN A 106 9.45 15.80 0.92
N ASN A 107 8.19 15.51 0.59
CA ASN A 107 7.14 15.28 1.59
C ASN A 107 7.44 14.04 2.44
N ARG A 108 7.87 12.94 1.83
CA ARG A 108 8.27 11.72 2.58
C ARG A 108 9.46 11.98 3.50
N LEU A 109 10.43 12.78 3.07
CA LEU A 109 11.56 13.16 3.92
C LEU A 109 11.10 14.02 5.09
N LEU A 110 10.19 14.97 4.85
CA LEU A 110 9.63 15.84 5.88
C LEU A 110 8.79 15.05 6.90
N GLU A 111 7.96 14.11 6.44
CA GLU A 111 7.18 13.19 7.28
C GLU A 111 8.11 12.33 8.15
N ALA A 112 9.13 11.71 7.57
CA ALA A 112 10.09 10.91 8.33
C ALA A 112 10.88 11.73 9.36
N GLN A 113 11.22 12.99 9.04
CA GLN A 113 11.86 13.91 9.98
C GLN A 113 10.92 14.30 11.12
N ALA A 114 9.64 14.53 10.83
CA ALA A 114 8.63 14.83 11.84
C ALA A 114 8.43 13.63 12.79
N ASP A 115 8.32 12.41 12.25
CA ASP A 115 8.18 11.19 13.04
C ASP A 115 9.39 10.97 13.97
N ALA A 116 10.61 11.18 13.44
CA ALA A 116 11.83 11.10 14.24
C ALA A 116 11.88 12.17 15.35
N ALA A 117 11.41 13.39 15.07
CA ALA A 117 11.34 14.46 16.06
C ALA A 117 10.33 14.13 17.18
N VAL A 118 9.16 13.58 16.83
CA VAL A 118 8.15 13.14 17.80
C VAL A 118 8.68 12.01 18.68
N ALA A 119 9.35 11.01 18.08
CA ALA A 119 9.98 9.93 18.84
C ALA A 119 11.03 10.45 19.82
N LYS A 120 11.87 11.40 19.38
CA LYS A 120 12.88 12.05 20.22
C LYS A 120 12.25 12.84 21.37
N ALA A 121 11.18 13.60 21.10
CA ALA A 121 10.46 14.36 22.13
C ALA A 121 9.84 13.44 23.19
N LYS A 122 9.28 12.30 22.77
CA LYS A 122 8.73 11.30 23.68
C LYS A 122 9.79 10.70 24.60
N ILE A 123 10.94 10.30 24.04
CA ILE A 123 12.07 9.77 24.82
C ILE A 123 12.56 10.80 25.86
N LEU A 124 12.64 12.08 25.47
CA LEU A 124 13.03 13.15 26.37
C LEU A 124 12.00 13.35 27.50
N ALA A 125 10.70 13.33 27.19
CA ALA A 125 9.63 13.45 28.18
C ALA A 125 9.64 12.27 29.17
N ASP A 126 9.79 11.04 28.68
CA ASP A 126 9.87 9.84 29.50
C ASP A 126 11.10 9.89 30.43
N SER A 127 12.24 10.37 29.90
CA SER A 127 13.47 10.55 30.68
C SER A 127 13.31 11.62 31.77
N ALA A 128 12.66 12.75 31.46
CA ALA A 128 12.41 13.83 32.42
C ALA A 128 11.49 13.39 33.57
N ASN A 129 10.43 12.63 33.25
CA ASN A 129 9.52 12.08 34.26
C ASN A 129 10.24 11.10 35.20
N LYS A 130 11.11 10.23 34.67
CA LYS A 130 11.91 9.30 35.49
C LYS A 130 12.85 10.04 36.44
N LEU A 131 13.51 11.12 35.97
CA LEU A 131 14.39 11.93 36.80
C LEU A 131 13.61 12.65 37.92
N SER A 132 12.43 13.21 37.60
CA SER A 132 11.56 13.85 38.59
C SER A 132 11.13 12.89 39.70
N GLY A 133 10.77 11.65 39.36
CA GLY A 133 10.47 10.59 40.33
C GLY A 133 11.65 10.27 41.25
N ASN A 134 12.86 10.14 40.70
CA ASN A 134 14.07 9.88 41.49
C ASN A 134 14.39 11.02 42.46
N ILE A 135 14.21 12.27 42.05
CA ILE A 135 14.43 13.44 42.93
C ILE A 135 13.45 13.40 44.10
N LYS A 136 12.15 13.19 43.83
CA LYS A 136 11.13 13.08 44.90
C LYS A 136 11.43 11.96 45.89
N ASN A 137 11.87 10.79 45.42
CA ASN A 137 12.25 9.69 46.31
C ASN A 137 13.43 10.05 47.21
N ASN A 138 14.42 10.77 46.70
CA ASN A 138 15.57 11.23 47.49
C ASN A 138 15.13 12.23 48.58
N GLU A 139 14.23 13.16 48.26
CA GLU A 139 13.68 14.11 49.24
C GLU A 139 12.91 13.39 50.36
N LEU A 140 12.08 12.39 50.03
CA LEU A 140 11.37 11.58 51.03
C LEU A 140 12.34 10.83 51.95
N LEU A 141 13.41 10.26 51.40
CA LEU A 141 14.42 9.55 52.19
C LEU A 141 15.12 10.49 53.18
N LYS A 142 15.45 11.72 52.78
CA LYS A 142 16.01 12.73 53.70
C LYS A 142 15.04 13.05 54.84
N ALA A 143 13.76 13.26 54.51
CA ALA A 143 12.74 13.55 55.52
C ALA A 143 12.56 12.40 56.53
N LEU A 144 12.69 11.13 56.11
CA LEU A 144 12.64 9.98 57.03
C LEU A 144 13.84 9.93 58.00
N VAL A 145 15.03 10.29 57.55
CA VAL A 145 16.24 10.33 58.40
C VAL A 145 16.14 11.42 59.48
N GLU A 146 15.39 12.48 59.20
CA GLU A 146 15.17 13.60 60.11
C GLU A 146 14.04 13.36 61.13
N VAL A 147 13.32 12.22 61.06
CA VAL A 147 12.26 11.89 62.03
C VAL A 147 12.89 11.52 63.39
N PRO A 148 12.55 12.22 64.48
CA PRO A 148 13.04 11.86 65.82
C PRO A 148 12.57 10.46 66.21
N ILE A 149 13.49 9.60 66.63
CA ILE A 149 13.14 8.30 67.19
C ILE A 149 12.42 8.57 68.52
N VAL A 150 11.11 8.35 68.56
CA VAL A 150 10.38 8.29 69.82
C VAL A 150 10.78 6.99 70.49
N GLU A 151 11.72 7.07 71.43
CA GLU A 151 11.98 5.96 72.33
C GLU A 151 10.67 5.66 73.04
N LYS A 152 10.16 4.46 72.80
CA LYS A 152 8.96 3.98 73.48
C LYS A 152 9.42 3.73 74.91
N ASP A 153 9.06 4.64 75.82
CA ASP A 153 9.26 4.44 77.25
C ASP A 153 8.60 3.11 77.62
N GLU A 154 9.40 2.05 77.70
CA GLU A 154 9.07 0.85 78.43
C GLU A 154 8.96 1.29 79.88
N GLY A 155 7.72 1.51 80.31
CA GLY A 155 7.46 1.95 81.66
C GLY A 155 8.04 0.97 82.67
N ASP A 156 8.51 1.51 83.78
CA ASP A 156 8.42 0.80 85.05
C ASP A 156 8.29 1.78 86.22
N SER A 157 7.11 1.68 86.84
CA SER A 157 6.92 1.44 88.27
C SER A 157 7.74 2.26 89.28
N LEU A 158 7.06 3.15 90.01
CA LEU A 158 6.86 3.07 91.48
C LEU A 158 5.60 3.84 91.90
#